data_AF-A0AAU1BJB9-F1
#
_entry.id   AF-A0AAU1BJB9-F1
#
_cell.length_a   1.000
_cell.length_b   1.000
_cell.length_c   1.000
_cell.angle_alpha   90.00
_cell.angle_beta   90.00
_cell.angle_gamma   90.00
#
_symmetry.space_group_name_H-M   'P 1'
#
loop_
_entity.id
_entity.type
_entity.pdbx_description
1 polymer ?
#
loop_
_entity_poly.entity_id
_entity_poly.type
_entity_poly.pdbx_seq_one_letter_code
_entity_poly.pdbx_strand_id
1 'polypeptide(L)' 'MAGDYHLETGPYQTCPAVSLAKSGTKVWYHCYVTNAHGNKWTYVRVEGSSTAGWMSNDNITRQHGASTPC' A
#
# COMPACT_ATOMS: atom_id res chain seq x y z
N MET A 1 -8.34 12.73 9.18
CA MET A 1 -9.22 11.60 8.84
C MET A 1 -8.39 10.35 9.02
N ALA A 2 -8.74 9.54 10.02
CA ALA A 2 -7.98 8.39 10.47
C ALA A 2 -8.64 7.12 9.91
N GLY A 3 -7.99 6.49 8.94
CA GLY A 3 -8.33 5.15 8.48
C GLY A 3 -7.14 4.25 8.71
N ASP A 4 -7.33 3.13 9.40
CA ASP A 4 -6.31 2.09 9.46
C ASP A 4 -6.25 1.42 8.08
N TYR A 5 -5.10 1.44 7.45
CA TYR A 5 -4.93 0.90 6.10
C TYR A 5 -4.29 -0.48 6.18
N HIS A 6 -4.99 -1.49 5.68
CA HIS A 6 -4.44 -2.83 5.59
C HIS A 6 -3.43 -2.91 4.45
N LEU A 7 -2.26 -3.45 4.76
CA LEU A 7 -1.25 -3.85 3.81
C LEU A 7 -1.54 -5.28 3.40
N GLU A 8 -1.74 -5.52 2.11
CA GLU A 8 -2.08 -6.83 1.56
C GLU A 8 -0.81 -7.59 1.17
N THR A 9 -0.87 -8.92 1.17
CA THR A 9 0.26 -9.76 0.71
C THR A 9 0.51 -9.65 -0.80
N GLY A 10 -0.50 -9.20 -1.57
CA GLY A 10 -0.43 -9.06 -3.02
C GLY A 10 -1.26 -7.88 -3.54
N PRO A 11 -1.14 -7.55 -4.84
CA PRO A 11 -1.85 -6.44 -5.47
C PRO A 11 -3.33 -6.76 -5.77
N TYR A 12 -4.00 -7.37 -4.80
CA TYR A 12 -5.39 -7.78 -4.87
C TYR A 12 -6.04 -7.61 -3.51
N GLN A 13 -7.27 -7.07 -3.50
CA GLN A 13 -8.09 -6.95 -2.27
C GLN A 13 -8.52 -8.31 -1.70
N THR A 14 -8.28 -9.39 -2.44
CA THR A 14 -8.59 -10.75 -1.98
C THR A 14 -7.44 -11.35 -1.17
N CYS A 15 -6.28 -10.69 -1.15
CA CYS A 15 -5.12 -11.16 -0.43
C CYS A 15 -5.35 -11.00 1.07
N PRO A 16 -4.78 -11.86 1.92
CA PRO A 16 -4.79 -11.61 3.34
C PRO A 16 -3.98 -10.35 3.66
N ALA A 17 -4.52 -9.53 4.57
CA ALA A 17 -3.85 -8.39 5.15
C ALA A 17 -2.63 -8.88 5.97
N VAL A 18 -1.44 -8.47 5.55
CA VAL A 18 -0.16 -8.67 6.24
C VAL A 18 -0.11 -7.89 7.54
N SER A 19 -0.56 -6.63 7.51
CA SER A 19 -0.46 -5.75 8.67
C SER A 19 -1.30 -4.49 8.51
N LEU A 20 -1.68 -3.90 9.64
CA LEU A 20 -2.17 -2.51 9.68
C LEU A 20 -1.00 -1.53 9.53
N ALA A 21 -1.12 -0.60 8.60
CA ALA A 21 -0.46 0.69 8.66
C ALA A 21 -1.45 1.67 9.31
N LYS A 22 -1.11 2.17 10.51
CA LYS A 22 -1.95 3.16 11.18
C LYS A 22 -1.97 4.46 10.37
N SER A 23 -3.11 5.16 10.40
CA SER A 23 -3.21 6.48 9.79
C SER A 23 -2.14 7.43 10.35
N GLY A 24 -1.39 8.09 9.46
CA GLY A 24 -0.32 9.01 9.84
C GLY A 24 1.05 8.35 10.04
N THR A 25 1.14 7.03 9.94
CA THR A 25 2.43 6.34 9.86
C THR A 25 3.11 6.66 8.54
N LYS A 26 4.39 7.05 8.61
CA LYS A 26 5.21 7.22 7.41
C LYS A 26 5.46 5.86 6.78
N VAL A 27 5.26 5.78 5.48
CA VAL A 27 5.56 4.59 4.69
C VAL A 27 6.49 4.96 3.54
N TRP A 28 7.37 4.04 3.20
CA TRP A 28 8.27 4.12 2.06
C TRP A 28 7.62 3.47 0.86
N TYR A 29 7.46 4.25 -0.21
CA TYR A 29 6.99 3.77 -1.50
C TYR A 29 8.16 3.18 -2.27
N HIS A 30 8.08 1.90 -2.64
CA HIS A 30 9.12 1.26 -3.45
C HIS A 30 8.75 1.26 -4.92
N CYS A 31 7.66 0.61 -5.28
CA CYS A 31 7.21 0.51 -6.66
C CYS A 31 5.70 0.22 -6.72
N TYR A 32 5.08 0.44 -7.87
CA TYR A 32 3.64 0.18 -8.08
C TYR A 32 3.41 -0.86 -9.16
N VAL A 33 2.30 -1.58 -9.05
CA VAL A 33 1.79 -2.48 -10.09
C VAL A 33 0.33 -2.16 -10.35
N THR A 34 -0.12 -2.38 -11.58
CA THR A 34 -1.55 -2.28 -11.91
C THR A 34 -2.07 -3.69 -12.06
N ASN A 35 -3.07 -4.07 -11.26
CA ASN A 35 -3.64 -5.40 -11.37
C ASN A 35 -4.52 -5.53 -12.63
N ALA A 36 -4.98 -6.75 -12.92
CA ALA A 36 -5.81 -7.02 -14.09
C ALA A 36 -7.17 -6.29 -14.09
N HIS A 37 -7.64 -5.84 -12.92
CA HIS A 37 -8.86 -5.04 -12.76
C HIS A 37 -8.63 -3.54 -13.01
N GLY A 38 -7.41 -3.11 -13.33
CA GLY A 38 -7.06 -1.70 -13.52
C GLY A 38 -6.78 -0.95 -12.22
N ASN A 39 -6.74 -1.64 -11.08
CA ASN A 39 -6.44 -1.01 -9.79
C ASN A 39 -4.93 -0.89 -9.61
N LYS A 40 -4.45 0.31 -9.26
CA LYS A 40 -3.05 0.54 -8.92
C LYS A 40 -2.78 0.14 -7.48
N TRP A 41 -1.75 -0.65 -7.28
CA TRP A 41 -1.26 -1.11 -6.00
C TRP A 41 0.17 -0.66 -5.83
N THR A 42 0.46 0.01 -4.73
CA THR A 42 1.81 0.43 -4.39
C THR A 42 2.36 -0.48 -3.31
N TYR A 43 3.57 -1.00 -3.53
CA TYR A 43 4.31 -1.69 -2.49
C TYR A 43 4.87 -0.66 -1.51
N VAL A 44 4.39 -0.73 -0.27
CA VAL A 44 4.76 0.19 0.79
C VAL A 44 5.38 -0.55 1.95
N ARG A 45 6.36 0.08 2.58
CA ARG A 45 6.99 -0.41 3.80
C ARG A 45 6.83 0.61 4.92
N VAL A 46 6.39 0.17 6.08
CA VAL A 46 6.24 1.04 7.25
C VAL A 46 7.61 1.51 7.75
N GLU A 47 7.79 2.82 7.87
CA GLU A 47 9.00 3.41 8.45
C GLU A 47 9.15 2.97 9.92
N GLY A 48 10.35 2.53 10.29
CA GLY A 48 10.62 2.02 11.64
C GLY A 48 10.11 0.61 11.91
N SER A 49 9.52 -0.06 10.91
CA SER A 49 9.14 -1.48 11.01
C SER A 49 9.71 -2.31 9.85
N SER A 50 9.76 -3.62 10.06
CA SER A 50 10.00 -4.62 9.00
C SER A 50 8.72 -4.95 8.23
N THR A 51 7.59 -4.35 8.62
CA THR A 51 6.30 -4.52 7.96
C THR A 51 6.28 -3.89 6.57
N ALA A 52 6.01 -4.69 5.55
CA ALA A 52 5.77 -4.24 4.19
C ALA A 52 4.61 -5.00 3.54
N GLY A 53 3.99 -4.40 2.55
CA GLY A 53 2.93 -5.04 1.77
C GLY A 53 2.38 -4.12 0.68
N TRP A 54 1.34 -4.57 0.01
CA TRP A 54 0.68 -3.86 -1.06
C TRP A 54 -0.47 -3.01 -0.51
N MET A 55 -0.47 -1.73 -0.84
CA MET A 55 -1.54 -0.81 -0.52
C MET A 55 -2.19 -0.33 -1.81
N SER A 56 -3.51 -0.42 -1.90
CA SER A 56 -4.25 0.17 -3.02
C SER A 56 -4.00 1.67 -3.06
N ASN A 57 -3.76 2.20 -4.26
CA ASN A 57 -3.51 3.63 -4.45
C ASN A 57 -4.73 4.49 -4.06
N ASP A 58 -5.94 3.94 -4.12
CA ASP A 58 -7.16 4.60 -3.63
C ASP A 58 -7.13 4.90 -2.13
N ASN A 59 -6.44 4.06 -1.34
CA ASN A 59 -6.24 4.33 0.09
C ASN A 59 -5.24 5.47 0.34
N ILE A 60 -4.43 5.81 -0.67
CA ILE A 60 -3.44 6.87 -0.61
C ILE A 60 -4.11 8.18 -1.01
N THR A 61 -4.86 8.77 -0.10
CA THR A 61 -5.69 9.97 -0.37
C THR A 61 -4.90 11.28 -0.50
N ARG A 62 -3.64 11.33 -0.05
CA ARG A 62 -2.81 12.55 -0.02
C ARG A 62 -1.51 12.46 -0.83
N GLN A 63 -1.26 11.34 -1.48
CA GLN A 63 -0.06 11.08 -2.28
C GLN A 63 -0.49 10.26 -3.51
N HIS A 64 0.33 10.21 -4.55
CA HIS A 64 0.04 9.41 -5.75
C HIS A 64 0.60 7.97 -5.69
N GLY A 65 1.05 7.52 -4.50
CA GLY A 65 1.75 6.24 -4.33
C GLY A 65 3.15 6.28 -4.93
N ALA A 66 3.68 5.11 -5.33
CA ALA A 66 4.96 5.04 -6.02
C ALA A 66 4.79 5.47 -7.49
N SER A 67 5.76 6.24 -7.99
CA SER A 67 5.81 6.66 -9.39
C SER A 67 6.56 5.66 -10.29
N THR A 68 7.27 4.70 -9.71
CA THR A 68 8.11 3.73 -10.43
C THR A 68 7.38 2.39 -10.53
N PRO A 69 7.15 1.86 -11.74
CA PRO A 69 6.54 0.55 -11.88
C PRO A 69 7.49 -0.55 -11.38
N CYS A 70 6.93 -1.55 -10.68
CA CYS A 70 7.47 -2.90 -10.73
C CYS A 70 6.85 -3.61 -11.95
#